data_AF-A0A954I1P8-F1
#
_entry.id   AF-A0A954I1P8-F1
#
_cell.length_a   1.000
_cell.length_b   1.000
_cell.length_c   1.000
_cell.angle_alpha   90.00
_cell.angle_beta   90.00
_cell.angle_gamma   90.00
#
_symmetry.space_group_name_H-M   'P 1'
#
loop_
_entity.id
_entity.type
_entity.pdbx_description
1 polymer ?
#
loop_
_entity_poly.entity_id
_entity_poly.type
_entity_poly.pdbx_seq_one_letter_code
_entity_poly.pdbx_strand_id
1 'polypeptide(L)'
;MHRRHVLQQLLKGLAAGSLLGPALLPAQNQPTGQAGVARTGGAQPGQKTLSSVIRSQAEYKIDPAAWKALQQWEHYTKGVERLNGAFDRYVYDGTFLVEKRASGEFWYESPDKGRIDFRPTSEKLLPEPNASGQRLNPRKQGPQGQPYTVQADNASRWVCRGDALLYIDDEQKTYEVMRIPPHMQGQNITRSPLPFLFGMSAEEMDRRYYITLGQRTEYAGRKVVNLIAAPRTEALAKEWSRAEVFLDPGTYFQDSNRQPVFVPVAMRLFDSTGNTETVYFFRLDQTKLNAGWLGGFRNPFTEPNGILQGYTCTGTHDVAMEPKEENRTVENPQQVTPGGLFR
;
A
#
# COMPACT_ATOMS: atom_id res chain seq x y z
N MET A 1 46.95 -3.23 18.52
CA MET A 1 46.11 -3.14 19.74
C MET A 1 45.13 -1.98 19.58
N HIS A 2 44.14 -2.19 18.73
CA HIS A 2 43.11 -1.23 18.32
C HIS A 2 41.74 -1.82 18.62
N ARG A 3 40.75 -0.95 18.84
CA ARG A 3 39.34 -1.21 19.19
C ARG A 3 39.09 -1.36 20.68
N ARG A 4 38.63 -0.28 21.32
CA ARG A 4 37.65 -0.36 22.43
C ARG A 4 36.97 0.94 22.88
N HIS A 5 37.00 2.05 22.13
CA HIS A 5 36.44 3.33 22.63
C HIS A 5 35.49 4.09 21.68
N VAL A 6 34.75 3.40 20.80
CA VAL A 6 33.70 4.05 19.95
C VAL A 6 32.37 3.29 20.02
N LEU A 7 31.93 2.87 21.21
CA LEU A 7 30.72 2.06 21.35
C LEU A 7 29.74 2.56 22.42
N GLN A 8 29.62 3.88 22.60
CA GLN A 8 28.68 4.45 23.56
C GLN A 8 27.86 5.67 23.08
N GLN A 9 27.72 5.93 21.78
CA GLN A 9 26.83 7.01 21.27
C GLN A 9 25.92 6.65 20.09
N LEU A 10 25.42 5.41 20.00
CA LEU A 10 24.39 5.00 19.02
C LEU A 10 23.24 4.27 19.70
N LEU A 11 22.53 4.94 20.62
CA LEU A 11 21.38 4.37 21.33
C LEU A 11 20.20 5.34 21.53
N LYS A 12 20.01 6.29 20.61
CA LYS A 12 18.79 7.13 20.55
C LYS A 12 18.38 7.32 19.09
N GLY A 13 17.56 6.42 18.57
CA GLY A 13 17.04 6.50 17.21
C GLY A 13 16.53 5.18 16.65
N LEU A 14 15.68 4.46 17.38
CA LEU A 14 14.98 3.27 16.89
C LEU A 14 13.52 3.35 17.34
N ALA A 15 12.71 4.07 16.55
CA ALA A 15 11.26 4.01 16.59
C ALA A 15 10.72 4.52 15.25
N ALA A 16 10.08 3.62 14.50
CA ALA A 16 9.39 3.75 13.20
C ALA A 16 10.14 3.04 12.06
N GLY A 17 9.90 1.73 11.94
CA GLY A 17 10.31 0.94 10.78
C GLY A 17 9.28 1.13 9.67
N SER A 18 9.65 1.87 8.63
CA SER A 18 9.00 1.87 7.32
C SER A 18 9.23 0.52 6.65
N LEU A 19 8.18 -0.16 6.18
CA LEU A 19 8.30 -1.44 5.44
C LEU A 19 8.35 -1.23 3.92
N LEU A 20 9.13 -0.23 3.48
CA LEU A 20 9.60 -0.13 2.10
C LEU A 20 11.08 -0.53 2.12
N GLY A 21 11.43 -1.59 1.38
CA GLY A 21 12.80 -2.13 1.35
C GLY A 21 13.86 -1.06 1.05
N PRO A 22 15.10 -1.21 1.55
CA PRO A 22 16.11 -0.17 1.46
C PRO A 22 16.58 0.04 0.01
N ALA A 23 16.45 1.27 -0.49
CA ALA A 23 17.27 1.75 -1.59
C ALA A 23 18.67 2.08 -1.06
N LEU A 24 19.65 1.23 -1.35
CA LEU A 24 21.07 1.53 -1.14
C LEU A 24 21.51 2.64 -2.09
N LEU A 25 21.92 3.80 -1.56
CA LEU A 25 22.61 4.84 -2.30
C LEU A 25 24.12 4.79 -2.00
N PRO A 26 25.00 4.98 -2.99
CA PRO A 26 26.42 5.24 -2.74
C PRO A 26 26.64 6.71 -2.38
N ALA A 27 27.63 6.94 -1.51
CA ALA A 27 28.09 8.26 -1.09
C ALA A 27 29.01 8.91 -2.14
N GLN A 28 28.88 10.23 -2.39
CA GLN A 28 29.96 11.23 -2.23
C GLN A 28 29.64 12.64 -2.80
N ASN A 29 30.12 13.63 -2.01
CA ASN A 29 30.63 14.98 -2.34
C ASN A 29 29.68 16.13 -2.73
N GLN A 30 29.49 17.03 -1.75
CA GLN A 30 29.04 18.43 -1.92
C GLN A 30 30.15 19.30 -2.51
N PRO A 31 29.77 20.37 -3.23
CA PRO A 31 30.23 21.70 -2.79
C PRO A 31 29.08 22.72 -2.63
N THR A 32 29.34 23.63 -1.69
CA THR A 32 28.63 24.86 -1.30
C THR A 32 28.42 25.88 -2.42
N GLY A 33 27.28 26.60 -2.40
CA GLY A 33 27.09 27.85 -3.14
C GLY A 33 25.69 28.46 -3.00
N GLN A 34 25.63 29.70 -2.52
CA GLN A 34 24.44 30.48 -2.16
C GLN A 34 23.63 31.02 -3.36
N ALA A 35 22.35 31.33 -3.12
CA ALA A 35 21.73 32.67 -3.29
C ALA A 35 20.24 32.56 -3.69
N GLY A 36 19.38 33.16 -2.88
CA GLY A 36 17.93 33.20 -3.08
C GLY A 36 17.50 34.20 -4.15
N VAL A 37 16.42 33.86 -4.86
CA VAL A 37 15.60 34.82 -5.60
C VAL A 37 14.13 34.42 -5.43
N ALA A 38 13.35 35.33 -4.86
CA ALA A 38 11.91 35.23 -4.71
C ALA A 38 11.22 35.12 -6.09
N ARG A 39 10.23 34.22 -6.21
CA ARG A 39 9.32 34.18 -7.36
C ARG A 39 7.87 34.29 -6.90
N THR A 40 7.28 35.41 -7.28
CA THR A 40 5.86 35.75 -7.29
C THR A 40 5.01 34.67 -7.98
N GLY A 41 3.93 34.29 -7.29
CA GLY A 41 3.00 33.25 -7.73
C GLY A 41 2.09 33.69 -8.87
N GLY A 42 2.03 32.86 -9.91
CA GLY A 42 0.92 32.81 -10.86
C GLY A 42 0.05 31.60 -10.51
N ALA A 43 -1.19 31.85 -10.10
CA ALA A 43 -2.18 30.83 -9.79
C ALA A 43 -2.79 30.28 -11.09
N GLN A 44 -2.67 28.97 -11.33
CA GLN A 44 -3.53 28.26 -12.28
C GLN A 44 -4.88 27.94 -11.60
N PRO A 45 -6.02 28.23 -12.25
CA PRO A 45 -7.33 27.89 -11.70
C PRO A 45 -7.65 26.41 -11.96
N GLY A 46 -8.06 25.66 -10.92
CA GLY A 46 -8.94 24.50 -11.10
C GLY A 46 -8.59 23.16 -10.44
N GLN A 47 -7.50 23.02 -9.68
CA GLN A 47 -7.30 21.86 -8.82
C GLN A 47 -7.58 22.25 -7.38
N LYS A 48 -8.66 21.73 -6.78
CA LYS A 48 -8.75 21.66 -5.32
C LYS A 48 -7.60 20.77 -4.84
N THR A 49 -6.51 21.40 -4.42
CA THR A 49 -5.39 20.71 -3.79
C THR A 49 -5.88 20.08 -2.49
N LEU A 50 -5.38 18.87 -2.19
CA LEU A 50 -5.66 18.11 -0.96
C LEU A 50 -5.34 18.89 0.33
N SER A 51 -4.64 20.02 0.25
CA SER A 51 -4.54 20.99 1.35
C SER A 51 -5.89 21.58 1.81
N SER A 52 -6.94 21.47 0.99
CA SER A 52 -8.33 21.75 1.39
C SER A 52 -9.10 20.53 1.94
N VAL A 53 -8.58 19.31 1.74
CA VAL A 53 -9.17 18.06 2.27
C VAL A 53 -8.69 17.77 3.70
N ILE A 54 -7.50 18.25 4.08
CA ILE A 54 -6.91 18.04 5.42
C ILE A 54 -7.40 19.08 6.45
N ARG A 55 -8.01 20.20 6.04
CA ARG A 55 -8.46 21.29 6.94
C ARG A 55 -9.94 21.18 7.33
N SER A 56 -10.26 20.22 8.18
CA SER A 56 -11.19 20.35 9.32
C SER A 56 -11.46 18.96 9.91
N GLN A 57 -10.53 18.48 10.73
CA GLN A 57 -10.66 17.20 11.42
C GLN A 57 -11.88 17.14 12.37
N ALA A 58 -12.55 18.26 12.63
CA ALA A 58 -13.68 18.36 13.56
C ALA A 58 -15.04 17.91 12.98
N GLU A 59 -15.19 17.78 11.65
CA GLU A 59 -16.49 17.46 11.03
C GLU A 59 -16.37 16.52 9.81
N TYR A 60 -15.38 15.62 9.79
CA TYR A 60 -15.35 14.64 8.72
C TYR A 60 -16.59 13.74 8.79
N LYS A 61 -17.39 13.79 7.72
CA LYS A 61 -18.46 12.84 7.44
C LYS A 61 -18.21 12.27 6.07
N ILE A 62 -18.16 10.94 5.97
CA ILE A 62 -18.02 10.28 4.69
C ILE A 62 -19.20 10.64 3.77
N ASP A 63 -18.87 10.93 2.51
CA ASP A 63 -19.86 11.17 1.48
C ASP A 63 -20.79 9.93 1.32
N PRO A 64 -22.12 10.09 1.23
CA PRO A 64 -23.04 8.96 1.15
C PRO A 64 -22.78 8.00 -0.01
N ALA A 65 -22.27 8.49 -1.15
CA ALA A 65 -21.95 7.64 -2.28
C ALA A 65 -20.62 6.89 -2.07
N ALA A 66 -19.63 7.52 -1.45
CA ALA A 66 -18.41 6.83 -0.99
C ALA A 66 -18.73 5.72 0.03
N TRP A 67 -19.59 6.02 1.00
CA TRP A 67 -20.05 5.05 2.00
C TRP A 67 -20.78 3.87 1.34
N LYS A 68 -21.70 4.14 0.41
CA LYS A 68 -22.40 3.08 -0.32
C LYS A 68 -21.43 2.19 -1.10
N ALA A 69 -20.41 2.75 -1.74
CA ALA A 69 -19.40 1.98 -2.45
C ALA A 69 -18.58 1.08 -1.49
N LEU A 70 -18.21 1.58 -0.31
CA LEU A 70 -17.57 0.75 0.73
C LEU A 70 -18.47 -0.39 1.20
N GLN A 71 -19.75 -0.11 1.47
CA GLN A 71 -20.70 -1.13 1.91
C GLN A 71 -20.92 -2.20 0.84
N GLN A 72 -20.99 -1.82 -0.43
CA GLN A 72 -21.06 -2.77 -1.55
C GLN A 72 -19.79 -3.61 -1.62
N TRP A 73 -18.62 -2.97 -1.52
CA TRP A 73 -17.36 -3.68 -1.55
C TRP A 73 -17.22 -4.67 -0.40
N GLU A 74 -17.54 -4.29 0.83
CA GLU A 74 -17.60 -5.18 1.99
C GLU A 74 -18.59 -6.34 1.76
N HIS A 75 -19.80 -6.03 1.28
CA HIS A 75 -20.84 -7.03 1.03
C HIS A 75 -20.37 -8.14 0.09
N TYR A 76 -19.62 -7.79 -0.96
CA TYR A 76 -19.13 -8.74 -1.95
C TYR A 76 -17.83 -9.44 -1.52
N THR A 77 -17.02 -8.82 -0.65
CA THR A 77 -15.73 -9.38 -0.21
C THR A 77 -15.84 -10.23 1.07
N LYS A 78 -16.87 -10.05 1.90
CA LYS A 78 -17.03 -10.80 3.16
C LYS A 78 -17.14 -12.32 2.99
N GLY A 79 -17.63 -12.78 1.84
CA GLY A 79 -17.78 -14.21 1.52
C GLY A 79 -16.58 -14.79 0.77
N VAL A 80 -15.52 -14.01 0.56
CA VAL A 80 -14.31 -14.46 -0.13
C VAL A 80 -13.40 -15.14 0.88
N GLU A 81 -13.43 -16.47 0.88
CA GLU A 81 -12.54 -17.31 1.67
C GLU A 81 -11.19 -17.48 1.00
N ARG A 82 -11.18 -17.56 -0.33
CA ARG A 82 -9.96 -17.73 -1.12
C ARG A 82 -9.98 -16.86 -2.34
N LEU A 83 -8.81 -16.36 -2.70
CA LEU A 83 -8.61 -15.62 -3.91
C LEU A 83 -7.21 -15.85 -4.44
N ASN A 84 -7.09 -15.94 -5.75
CA ASN A 84 -5.81 -15.85 -6.40
C ASN A 84 -5.93 -15.17 -7.76
N GLY A 85 -4.83 -14.64 -8.25
CA GLY A 85 -4.79 -14.03 -9.58
C GLY A 85 -3.40 -13.56 -9.93
N ALA A 86 -3.32 -12.80 -11.03
CA ALA A 86 -2.10 -12.17 -11.50
C ALA A 86 -2.24 -10.66 -11.51
N PHE A 87 -1.10 -9.96 -11.48
CA PHE A 87 -1.04 -8.51 -11.58
C PHE A 87 0.21 -8.05 -12.33
N ASP A 88 0.18 -6.80 -12.78
CA ASP A 88 1.36 -6.03 -13.16
C ASP A 88 1.57 -4.90 -12.14
N ARG A 89 2.82 -4.65 -11.74
CA ARG A 89 3.21 -3.59 -10.80
C ARG A 89 4.14 -2.59 -11.49
N TYR A 90 3.89 -1.32 -11.23
CA TYR A 90 4.73 -0.20 -11.65
C TYR A 90 5.10 0.62 -10.40
N VAL A 91 6.39 0.85 -10.17
CA VAL A 91 6.88 1.73 -9.10
C VAL A 91 7.54 2.93 -9.75
N TYR A 92 6.98 4.10 -9.56
CA TYR A 92 7.51 5.37 -10.04
C TYR A 92 8.23 6.09 -8.90
N ASP A 93 9.52 6.33 -9.07
CA ASP A 93 10.31 7.18 -8.20
C ASP A 93 10.44 8.56 -8.83
N GLY A 94 9.77 9.56 -8.24
CA GLY A 94 9.77 10.93 -8.71
C GLY A 94 11.07 11.70 -8.45
N THR A 95 11.94 11.20 -7.57
CA THR A 95 13.24 11.80 -7.26
C THR A 95 14.26 11.45 -8.35
N PHE A 96 14.34 10.18 -8.71
CA PHE A 96 15.28 9.67 -9.71
C PHE A 96 14.67 9.56 -11.11
N LEU A 97 13.37 9.79 -11.25
CA LEU A 97 12.60 9.60 -12.48
C LEU A 97 12.79 8.18 -13.03
N VAL A 98 12.65 7.20 -12.15
CA VAL A 98 12.78 5.78 -12.49
C VAL A 98 11.44 5.08 -12.36
N GLU A 99 11.10 4.26 -13.33
CA GLU A 99 9.96 3.36 -13.32
C GLU A 99 10.46 1.92 -13.28
N LYS A 100 10.17 1.21 -12.18
CA LYS A 100 10.40 -0.23 -12.08
C LYS A 100 9.13 -0.99 -12.43
N ARG A 101 9.26 -2.04 -13.25
CA ARG A 101 8.14 -2.91 -13.65
C ARG A 101 8.34 -4.34 -13.16
N ALA A 102 7.30 -4.88 -12.54
CA ALA A 102 7.18 -6.30 -12.22
C ALA A 102 5.86 -6.85 -12.73
N SER A 103 5.81 -8.15 -12.98
CA SER A 103 4.55 -8.90 -13.00
C SER A 103 4.53 -9.87 -11.83
N GLY A 104 3.36 -10.36 -11.46
CA GLY A 104 3.28 -11.23 -10.30
C GLY A 104 1.99 -11.99 -10.18
N GLU A 105 1.97 -12.84 -9.16
CA GLU A 105 0.83 -13.64 -8.76
C GLU A 105 0.55 -13.39 -7.28
N PHE A 106 -0.71 -13.47 -6.90
CA PHE A 106 -1.13 -13.30 -5.53
C PHE A 106 -2.11 -14.39 -5.11
N TRP A 107 -2.08 -14.69 -3.82
CA TRP A 107 -2.96 -15.63 -3.15
C TRP A 107 -3.41 -15.04 -1.83
N TYR A 108 -4.65 -15.29 -1.48
CA TYR A 108 -5.26 -14.91 -0.22
C TYR A 108 -6.12 -16.08 0.26
N GLU A 109 -6.03 -16.36 1.56
CA GLU A 109 -6.95 -17.23 2.27
C GLU A 109 -7.33 -16.56 3.58
N SER A 110 -8.64 -16.35 3.75
CA SER A 110 -9.20 -15.74 4.94
C SER A 110 -8.86 -16.56 6.18
N PRO A 111 -8.59 -15.91 7.33
CA PRO A 111 -8.56 -14.47 7.54
C PRO A 111 -7.19 -13.81 7.37
N ASP A 112 -6.11 -14.59 7.40
CA ASP A 112 -4.78 -14.07 7.76
C ASP A 112 -3.62 -14.64 6.91
N LYS A 113 -3.93 -15.32 5.81
CA LYS A 113 -2.92 -15.85 4.89
C LYS A 113 -2.90 -15.07 3.58
N GLY A 114 -1.70 -14.76 3.14
CA GLY A 114 -1.47 -13.98 1.94
C GLY A 114 -0.14 -14.35 1.32
N ARG A 115 -0.07 -14.32 -0.01
CA ARG A 115 1.19 -14.44 -0.73
C ARG A 115 1.19 -13.53 -1.93
N ILE A 116 2.33 -12.89 -2.18
CA ILE A 116 2.59 -12.15 -3.39
C ILE A 116 3.95 -12.57 -3.92
N ASP A 117 4.00 -12.98 -5.18
CA ASP A 117 5.24 -13.27 -5.87
C ASP A 117 5.45 -12.22 -6.95
N PHE A 118 6.56 -11.49 -6.86
CA PHE A 118 7.02 -10.54 -7.87
C PHE A 118 8.07 -11.20 -8.76
N ARG A 119 7.92 -11.01 -10.06
CA ARG A 119 8.87 -11.43 -11.09
C ARG A 119 9.27 -10.20 -11.92
N PRO A 120 10.53 -10.13 -12.36
CA PRO A 120 10.95 -9.11 -13.32
C PRO A 120 10.04 -9.14 -14.53
N THR A 121 9.59 -7.97 -14.98
CA THR A 121 8.82 -7.86 -16.21
C THR A 121 9.65 -8.38 -17.38
N SER A 122 9.02 -9.13 -18.29
CA SER A 122 9.70 -9.68 -19.45
C SER A 122 10.19 -8.57 -20.40
N GLU A 123 11.30 -8.83 -21.09
CA GLU A 123 11.91 -7.85 -22.01
C GLU A 123 10.94 -7.32 -23.07
N LYS A 124 10.00 -8.17 -23.51
CA LYS A 124 8.97 -7.83 -24.50
C LYS A 124 7.96 -6.78 -24.00
N LEU A 125 7.83 -6.61 -22.69
CA LEU A 125 6.92 -5.65 -22.06
C LEU A 125 7.65 -4.37 -21.61
N LEU A 126 8.97 -4.33 -21.75
CA LEU A 126 9.75 -3.11 -21.55
C LEU A 126 9.74 -2.28 -22.85
N PRO A 127 9.75 -0.95 -22.78
CA PRO A 127 9.89 -0.10 -23.97
C PRO A 127 11.22 -0.38 -24.68
N GLU A 128 11.26 -0.33 -26.01
CA GLU A 128 12.50 -0.47 -26.76
C GLU A 128 13.56 0.54 -26.29
N PRO A 129 14.85 0.15 -26.25
CA PRO A 129 15.91 1.08 -25.91
C PRO A 129 16.08 2.12 -27.03
N ASN A 130 16.32 3.36 -26.63
CA ASN A 130 16.69 4.44 -27.55
C ASN A 130 18.14 4.26 -28.05
N ALA A 131 18.62 5.19 -28.88
CA ALA A 131 19.98 5.16 -29.42
C ALA A 131 21.10 5.16 -28.35
N SER A 132 20.81 5.62 -27.13
CA SER A 132 21.74 5.59 -25.98
C SER A 132 21.60 4.34 -25.09
N GLY A 133 20.78 3.37 -25.49
CA GLY A 133 20.53 2.14 -24.73
C GLY A 133 19.53 2.30 -23.58
N GLN A 134 18.92 3.47 -23.40
CA GLN A 134 17.96 3.75 -22.34
C GLN A 134 16.54 3.41 -22.77
N ARG A 135 15.78 2.76 -21.88
CA ARG A 135 14.35 2.53 -22.06
C ARG A 135 13.59 3.66 -21.36
N LEU A 136 12.71 4.35 -22.06
CA LEU A 136 12.03 5.54 -21.56
C LEU A 136 10.50 5.38 -21.59
N ASN A 137 9.81 5.94 -20.60
CA ASN A 137 8.35 6.06 -20.62
C ASN A 137 7.95 7.47 -21.09
N PRO A 138 7.48 7.63 -22.34
CA PRO A 138 7.10 8.94 -22.86
C PRO A 138 5.78 9.46 -22.26
N ARG A 139 4.98 8.59 -21.61
CA ARG A 139 3.67 8.94 -21.04
C ARG A 139 3.76 9.43 -19.59
N LYS A 140 4.90 9.25 -18.94
CA LYS A 140 5.15 9.71 -17.56
C LYS A 140 6.34 10.65 -17.58
N GLN A 141 6.11 11.89 -17.18
CA GLN A 141 7.10 12.95 -17.20
C GLN A 141 7.34 13.48 -15.78
N GLY A 142 8.58 13.83 -15.48
CA GLY A 142 8.96 14.55 -14.27
C GLY A 142 8.53 16.02 -14.34
N PRO A 143 8.80 16.80 -13.26
CA PRO A 143 8.36 18.19 -13.15
C PRO A 143 8.82 19.11 -14.29
N GLN A 144 9.94 18.78 -14.95
CA GLN A 144 10.52 19.53 -16.05
C GLN A 144 10.25 18.89 -17.43
N GLY A 145 9.30 17.96 -17.52
CA GLY A 145 8.97 17.26 -18.77
C GLY A 145 9.86 16.06 -19.12
N GLN A 146 10.87 15.76 -18.28
CA GLN A 146 11.81 14.66 -18.54
C GLN A 146 11.12 13.29 -18.40
N PRO A 147 11.32 12.34 -19.33
CA PRO A 147 10.70 11.03 -19.25
C PRO A 147 11.31 10.19 -18.12
N TYR A 148 10.54 9.24 -17.62
CA TYR A 148 11.06 8.26 -16.66
C TYR A 148 11.90 7.21 -17.39
N THR A 149 13.02 6.81 -16.78
CA THR A 149 13.79 5.63 -17.22
C THR A 149 13.09 4.38 -16.73
N VAL A 150 12.89 3.41 -17.62
CA VAL A 150 12.17 2.17 -17.32
C VAL A 150 13.16 1.02 -17.14
N GLN A 151 12.98 0.25 -16.08
CA GLN A 151 13.75 -0.96 -15.82
C GLN A 151 12.85 -2.07 -15.25
N ALA A 152 13.28 -3.32 -15.41
CA ALA A 152 12.67 -4.42 -14.70
C ALA A 152 12.96 -4.28 -13.20
N ASP A 153 11.99 -4.68 -12.38
CA ASP A 153 12.16 -4.80 -10.94
C ASP A 153 12.75 -6.16 -10.56
N ASN A 154 13.12 -6.31 -9.29
CA ASN A 154 13.73 -7.53 -8.77
C ASN A 154 12.67 -8.59 -8.40
N ALA A 155 13.08 -9.85 -8.51
CA ALA A 155 12.27 -10.96 -8.01
C ALA A 155 12.21 -10.92 -6.47
N SER A 156 11.01 -10.97 -5.92
CA SER A 156 10.79 -10.98 -4.47
C SER A 156 9.48 -11.66 -4.12
N ARG A 157 9.35 -12.16 -2.89
CA ARG A 157 8.14 -12.83 -2.42
C ARG A 157 7.76 -12.37 -1.03
N TRP A 158 6.47 -12.19 -0.83
CA TRP A 158 5.87 -11.82 0.44
C TRP A 158 4.95 -12.94 0.83
N VAL A 159 5.18 -13.56 2.00
CA VAL A 159 4.40 -14.72 2.44
C VAL A 159 3.92 -14.50 3.87
N CYS A 160 2.62 -14.25 4.03
CA CYS A 160 1.93 -14.28 5.32
C CYS A 160 1.30 -15.65 5.53
N ARG A 161 1.69 -16.32 6.62
CA ARG A 161 1.24 -17.68 6.95
C ARG A 161 0.20 -17.72 8.07
N GLY A 162 -0.21 -16.55 8.56
CA GLY A 162 -1.08 -16.36 9.73
C GLY A 162 -0.31 -16.19 11.04
N ASP A 163 0.86 -16.83 11.17
CA ASP A 163 1.74 -16.72 12.34
C ASP A 163 2.96 -15.79 12.12
N ALA A 164 3.34 -15.57 10.86
CA ALA A 164 4.45 -14.74 10.47
C ALA A 164 4.28 -14.20 9.04
N LEU A 165 4.90 -13.05 8.79
CA LEU A 165 5.12 -12.46 7.48
C LEU A 165 6.59 -12.61 7.10
N LEU A 166 6.86 -13.22 5.96
CA LEU A 166 8.18 -13.37 5.38
C LEU A 166 8.34 -12.41 4.21
N TYR A 167 9.44 -11.65 4.22
CA TYR A 167 9.91 -10.89 3.07
C TYR A 167 11.11 -11.62 2.50
N ILE A 168 11.03 -12.08 1.25
CA ILE A 168 12.06 -12.87 0.60
C ILE A 168 12.59 -12.09 -0.61
N ASP A 169 13.89 -11.85 -0.63
CA ASP A 169 14.61 -11.31 -1.77
C ASP A 169 15.23 -12.47 -2.55
N ASP A 170 14.66 -12.77 -3.72
CA ASP A 170 15.08 -13.91 -4.54
C ASP A 170 16.38 -13.66 -5.30
N GLU A 171 16.76 -12.39 -5.49
CA GLU A 171 18.01 -11.99 -6.13
C GLU A 171 19.17 -12.13 -5.16
N GLN A 172 19.04 -11.56 -3.96
CA GLN A 172 20.06 -11.60 -2.92
C GLN A 172 20.09 -12.91 -2.14
N LYS A 173 19.09 -13.79 -2.34
CA LYS A 173 18.90 -15.01 -1.54
C LYS A 173 18.86 -14.69 -0.04
N THR A 174 18.10 -13.66 0.32
CA THR A 174 17.90 -13.29 1.72
C THR A 174 16.43 -13.28 2.10
N TYR A 175 16.15 -13.36 3.40
CA TYR A 175 14.79 -13.19 3.89
C TYR A 175 14.74 -12.64 5.31
N GLU A 176 13.65 -11.93 5.60
CA GLU A 176 13.30 -11.42 6.92
C GLU A 176 12.00 -12.05 7.40
N VAL A 177 11.88 -12.23 8.71
CA VAL A 177 10.69 -12.80 9.35
C VAL A 177 10.11 -11.79 10.34
N MET A 178 8.84 -11.44 10.17
CA MET A 178 8.06 -10.68 11.14
C MET A 178 7.02 -11.59 11.79
N ARG A 179 7.17 -11.88 13.07
CA ARG A 179 6.26 -12.75 13.82
C ARG A 179 5.01 -12.00 14.23
N ILE A 180 3.86 -12.63 14.00
CA ILE A 180 2.54 -12.13 14.40
C ILE A 180 2.25 -12.68 15.79
N PRO A 181 2.07 -11.81 16.81
CA PRO A 181 1.76 -12.25 18.17
C PRO A 181 0.50 -13.14 18.21
N PRO A 182 0.42 -14.17 19.07
CA PRO A 182 -0.70 -15.13 19.10
C PRO A 182 -2.09 -14.48 19.16
N HIS A 183 -2.22 -13.36 19.86
CA HIS A 183 -3.49 -12.64 19.98
C HIS A 183 -3.92 -11.91 18.71
N MET A 184 -3.01 -11.69 17.74
CA MET A 184 -3.25 -11.08 16.43
C MET A 184 -3.40 -12.10 15.31
N GLN A 185 -3.06 -13.37 15.56
CA GLN A 185 -3.23 -14.45 14.59
C GLN A 185 -4.72 -14.71 14.36
N GLY A 186 -5.11 -15.08 13.15
CA GLY A 186 -6.51 -15.22 12.76
C GLY A 186 -7.25 -13.89 12.58
N GLN A 187 -6.55 -12.75 12.68
CA GLN A 187 -7.11 -11.43 12.37
C GLN A 187 -6.67 -10.98 10.97
N ASN A 188 -7.45 -10.09 10.36
CA ASN A 188 -7.19 -9.62 9.00
C ASN A 188 -5.76 -9.03 8.87
N ILE A 189 -5.11 -9.27 7.73
CA ILE A 189 -3.77 -8.76 7.43
C ILE A 189 -3.85 -7.25 7.20
N THR A 190 -3.78 -6.47 8.27
CA THR A 190 -4.01 -5.02 8.23
C THR A 190 -2.78 -4.19 7.81
N ARG A 191 -1.59 -4.82 7.66
CA ARG A 191 -0.29 -4.12 7.48
C ARG A 191 0.47 -4.43 6.19
N SER A 192 -0.21 -4.93 5.17
CA SER A 192 0.36 -5.04 3.80
C SER A 192 0.03 -3.75 2.99
N PRO A 193 0.48 -3.58 1.75
CA PRO A 193 -0.22 -2.75 0.76
C PRO A 193 -1.55 -3.38 0.29
N LEU A 194 -1.79 -4.67 0.59
CA LEU A 194 -3.00 -5.44 0.30
C LEU A 194 -4.14 -5.54 1.37
N PRO A 195 -4.14 -4.88 2.55
CA PRO A 195 -5.25 -4.88 3.52
C PRO A 195 -6.56 -4.38 2.93
N PHE A 196 -6.46 -3.67 1.82
CA PHE A 196 -7.58 -3.19 1.05
C PHE A 196 -8.20 -4.26 0.18
N LEU A 197 -7.54 -5.37 -0.10
CA LEU A 197 -8.10 -6.34 -1.02
C LEU A 197 -9.28 -7.08 -0.37
N PHE A 198 -9.18 -7.55 0.88
CA PHE A 198 -10.24 -8.35 1.53
C PHE A 198 -10.25 -8.18 3.05
N GLY A 199 -11.44 -8.27 3.67
CA GLY A 199 -11.63 -8.51 5.10
C GLY A 199 -11.73 -7.29 6.03
N MET A 200 -11.55 -6.06 5.55
CA MET A 200 -11.80 -4.84 6.36
C MET A 200 -13.23 -4.37 6.13
N SER A 201 -14.00 -4.15 7.20
CA SER A 201 -15.37 -3.63 7.08
C SER A 201 -15.37 -2.16 6.63
N ALA A 202 -16.49 -1.70 6.05
CA ALA A 202 -16.68 -0.30 5.72
C ALA A 202 -16.52 0.60 6.95
N GLU A 203 -17.02 0.16 8.11
CA GLU A 203 -16.86 0.86 9.39
C GLU A 203 -15.39 0.96 9.81
N GLU A 204 -14.62 -0.13 9.67
CA GLU A 204 -13.20 -0.11 9.99
C GLU A 204 -12.40 0.78 9.03
N MET A 205 -12.74 0.75 7.73
CA MET A 205 -12.14 1.66 6.75
C MET A 205 -12.43 3.12 7.10
N ASP A 206 -13.68 3.46 7.43
CA ASP A 206 -14.05 4.82 7.83
C ASP A 206 -13.30 5.22 9.11
N ARG A 207 -13.20 4.35 10.12
CA ARG A 207 -12.45 4.66 11.33
C ARG A 207 -10.97 4.96 11.08
N ARG A 208 -10.31 4.22 10.17
CA ARG A 208 -8.86 4.35 9.92
C ARG A 208 -8.53 5.45 8.91
N TYR A 209 -9.44 5.76 7.98
CA TYR A 209 -9.14 6.57 6.81
C TYR A 209 -10.19 7.66 6.56
N TYR A 210 -9.73 8.78 6.00
CA TYR A 210 -10.60 9.71 5.28
C TYR A 210 -10.85 9.13 3.90
N ILE A 211 -12.09 8.70 3.64
CA ILE A 211 -12.50 8.13 2.37
C ILE A 211 -13.28 9.17 1.54
N THR A 212 -12.96 9.27 0.25
CA THR A 212 -13.69 10.12 -0.71
C THR A 212 -13.83 9.43 -2.06
N LEU A 213 -14.80 9.87 -2.87
CA LEU A 213 -14.87 9.46 -4.27
C LEU A 213 -13.87 10.28 -5.11
N GLY A 214 -13.04 9.57 -5.87
CA GLY A 214 -12.19 10.16 -6.87
C GLY A 214 -12.95 10.53 -8.14
N GLN A 215 -12.39 11.43 -8.94
CA GLN A 215 -13.01 11.93 -10.18
C GLN A 215 -12.95 10.93 -11.34
N ARG A 216 -12.10 9.90 -11.26
CA ARG A 216 -11.92 8.93 -12.35
C ARG A 216 -13.07 7.93 -12.34
N THR A 217 -13.86 7.95 -13.41
CA THR A 217 -14.95 6.99 -13.66
C THR A 217 -14.58 5.92 -14.69
N GLU A 218 -13.41 6.05 -15.30
CA GLU A 218 -12.83 5.06 -16.19
C GLU A 218 -11.34 4.83 -15.87
N TYR A 219 -10.89 3.59 -15.93
CA TYR A 219 -9.49 3.22 -15.77
C TYR A 219 -9.14 2.03 -16.65
N ALA A 220 -8.08 2.17 -17.46
CA ALA A 220 -7.65 1.15 -18.43
C ALA A 220 -8.79 0.63 -19.34
N GLY A 221 -9.67 1.53 -19.82
CA GLY A 221 -10.78 1.18 -20.72
C GLY A 221 -12.02 0.61 -20.01
N ARG A 222 -12.08 0.65 -18.68
CA ARG A 222 -13.17 0.06 -17.88
C ARG A 222 -13.83 1.11 -17.00
N LYS A 223 -15.16 1.05 -16.88
CA LYS A 223 -15.89 1.85 -15.89
C LYS A 223 -15.47 1.41 -14.50
N VAL A 224 -15.18 2.38 -13.63
CA VAL A 224 -14.75 2.12 -12.26
C VAL A 224 -15.40 3.06 -11.26
N VAL A 225 -15.51 2.60 -10.03
CA VAL A 225 -15.68 3.45 -8.85
C VAL A 225 -14.30 3.71 -8.27
N ASN A 226 -13.88 4.97 -8.19
CA ASN A 226 -12.59 5.35 -7.60
C ASN A 226 -12.80 5.74 -6.13
N LEU A 227 -12.26 4.96 -5.21
CA LEU A 227 -12.18 5.29 -3.79
C LEU A 227 -10.79 5.81 -3.46
N ILE A 228 -10.72 6.97 -2.82
CA ILE A 228 -9.48 7.56 -2.34
C ILE A 228 -9.47 7.47 -0.81
N ALA A 229 -8.45 6.82 -0.25
CA ALA A 229 -8.22 6.71 1.18
C ALA A 229 -6.99 7.51 1.59
N ALA A 230 -7.10 8.29 2.66
CA ALA A 230 -5.97 8.94 3.32
C ALA A 230 -5.96 8.60 4.82
N PRO A 231 -4.81 8.34 5.45
CA PRO A 231 -4.74 8.03 6.87
C PRO A 231 -5.31 9.11 7.78
N ARG A 232 -6.05 8.71 8.83
CA ARG A 232 -6.51 9.65 9.87
C ARG A 232 -5.47 9.94 10.95
N THR A 233 -4.58 9.00 11.21
CA THR A 233 -3.59 9.12 12.30
C THR A 233 -2.17 9.25 11.75
N GLU A 234 -1.30 9.93 12.49
CA GLU A 234 0.13 10.04 12.14
C GLU A 234 0.81 8.68 12.09
N ALA A 235 0.39 7.74 12.95
CA ALA A 235 0.92 6.39 12.97
C ALA A 235 0.69 5.68 11.62
N LEU A 236 -0.51 5.81 11.05
CA LEU A 236 -0.84 5.27 9.73
C LEU A 236 -0.17 6.08 8.60
N ALA A 237 -0.08 7.41 8.75
CA ALA A 237 0.52 8.31 7.76
C ALA A 237 2.03 8.12 7.55
N LYS A 238 2.71 7.41 8.46
CA LYS A 238 4.13 7.05 8.31
C LYS A 238 4.37 6.06 7.18
N GLU A 239 3.41 5.19 6.91
CA GLU A 239 3.57 4.12 5.90
C GLU A 239 3.22 4.62 4.49
N TRP A 240 2.17 5.42 4.36
CA TRP A 240 1.73 5.96 3.08
C TRP A 240 0.89 7.22 3.29
N SER A 241 0.86 8.11 2.30
CA SER A 241 0.09 9.36 2.36
C SER A 241 -1.31 9.23 1.76
N ARG A 242 -1.48 8.35 0.76
CA ARG A 242 -2.75 8.13 0.07
C ARG A 242 -2.79 6.77 -0.64
N ALA A 243 -3.96 6.16 -0.69
CA ALA A 243 -4.28 5.06 -1.60
C ALA A 243 -5.46 5.45 -2.50
N GLU A 244 -5.43 5.07 -3.77
CA GLU A 244 -6.57 5.10 -4.70
C GLU A 244 -6.89 3.66 -5.10
N VAL A 245 -8.14 3.26 -4.99
CA VAL A 245 -8.65 1.93 -5.36
C VAL A 245 -9.68 2.10 -6.47
N PHE A 246 -9.43 1.47 -7.61
CA PHE A 246 -10.33 1.48 -8.76
C PHE A 246 -11.12 0.18 -8.79
N LEU A 247 -12.38 0.24 -8.37
CA LEU A 247 -13.26 -0.92 -8.30
C LEU A 247 -14.04 -1.09 -9.60
N ASP A 248 -14.03 -2.29 -10.16
CA ASP A 248 -15.02 -2.69 -11.16
C ASP A 248 -16.39 -2.81 -10.47
N PRO A 249 -17.45 -2.13 -10.92
CA PRO A 249 -18.77 -2.18 -10.28
C PRO A 249 -19.55 -3.46 -10.66
N GLY A 250 -18.83 -4.59 -10.78
CA GLY A 250 -19.31 -5.91 -11.17
C GLY A 250 -19.78 -6.01 -12.62
N THR A 251 -19.04 -5.38 -13.53
CA THR A 251 -19.15 -5.68 -14.96
C THR A 251 -18.43 -6.96 -15.34
N TYR A 252 -17.40 -7.34 -14.56
CA TYR A 252 -16.52 -8.45 -14.90
C TYR A 252 -16.84 -9.75 -14.17
N PHE A 253 -17.02 -9.67 -12.85
CA PHE A 253 -17.35 -10.85 -12.03
C PHE A 253 -18.80 -10.81 -11.61
N GLN A 254 -19.44 -11.97 -11.70
CA GLN A 254 -20.74 -12.21 -11.09
C GLN A 254 -20.62 -13.41 -10.16
N ASP A 255 -21.29 -13.35 -9.00
CA ASP A 255 -21.36 -14.49 -8.09
C ASP A 255 -22.28 -15.60 -8.66
N SER A 256 -22.45 -16.69 -7.91
CA SER A 256 -23.32 -17.82 -8.30
C SER A 256 -24.79 -17.42 -8.52
N ASN A 257 -25.23 -16.30 -7.96
CA ASN A 257 -26.57 -15.73 -8.10
C ASN A 257 -26.63 -14.62 -9.16
N ARG A 258 -25.59 -14.52 -10.00
CA ARG A 258 -25.42 -13.50 -11.04
C ARG A 258 -25.37 -12.06 -10.50
N GLN A 259 -25.01 -11.86 -9.23
CA GLN A 259 -24.85 -10.54 -8.65
C GLN A 259 -23.47 -9.97 -8.97
N PRO A 260 -23.37 -8.66 -9.31
CA PRO A 260 -22.11 -8.00 -9.63
C PRO A 260 -21.13 -8.05 -8.47
N VAL A 261 -19.91 -8.54 -8.65
CA VAL A 261 -18.89 -8.56 -7.59
C VAL A 261 -17.94 -7.37 -7.75
N PHE A 262 -17.82 -6.56 -6.69
CA PHE A 262 -16.90 -5.43 -6.68
C PHE A 262 -15.48 -5.93 -6.40
N VAL A 263 -14.61 -5.81 -7.42
CA VAL A 263 -13.20 -6.19 -7.29
C VAL A 263 -12.28 -5.05 -7.73
N PRO A 264 -11.10 -4.89 -7.11
CA PRO A 264 -10.11 -3.95 -7.59
C PRO A 264 -9.59 -4.31 -8.99
N VAL A 265 -9.73 -3.39 -9.94
CA VAL A 265 -9.07 -3.41 -11.24
C VAL A 265 -7.64 -2.91 -11.10
N ALA A 266 -7.45 -1.88 -10.28
CA ALA A 266 -6.15 -1.31 -10.02
C ALA A 266 -6.10 -0.63 -8.66
N MET A 267 -4.89 -0.43 -8.17
CA MET A 267 -4.60 0.35 -6.96
C MET A 267 -3.40 1.26 -7.20
N ARG A 268 -3.42 2.45 -6.59
CA ARG A 268 -2.28 3.37 -6.56
C ARG A 268 -1.99 3.72 -5.11
N LEU A 269 -0.75 3.54 -4.68
CA LEU A 269 -0.29 3.89 -3.35
C LEU A 269 0.79 4.96 -3.47
N PHE A 270 0.67 5.99 -2.64
CA PHE A 270 1.64 7.06 -2.52
C PHE A 270 2.34 6.89 -1.19
N ASP A 271 3.66 6.85 -1.20
CA ASP A 271 4.45 6.81 0.04
C ASP A 271 4.20 8.06 0.90
N SER A 272 4.70 8.05 2.12
CA SER A 272 4.50 9.16 3.06
C SER A 272 5.11 10.48 2.56
N THR A 273 6.12 10.43 1.70
CA THR A 273 6.74 11.63 1.10
C THR A 273 6.01 12.12 -0.16
N GLY A 274 5.21 11.26 -0.79
CA GLY A 274 4.55 11.52 -2.07
C GLY A 274 5.48 11.42 -3.29
N ASN A 275 6.75 11.05 -3.09
CA ASN A 275 7.73 10.92 -4.17
C ASN A 275 7.67 9.56 -4.85
N THR A 276 7.16 8.53 -4.17
CA THR A 276 7.02 7.19 -4.74
C THR A 276 5.55 6.86 -4.96
N GLU A 277 5.22 6.50 -6.18
CA GLU A 277 3.90 5.99 -6.57
C GLU A 277 4.02 4.52 -6.96
N THR A 278 3.35 3.64 -6.24
CA THR A 278 3.23 2.21 -6.60
C THR A 278 1.85 1.94 -7.18
N VAL A 279 1.80 1.36 -8.38
CA VAL A 279 0.56 1.03 -9.08
C VAL A 279 0.47 -0.47 -9.30
N TYR A 280 -0.64 -1.08 -8.89
CA TYR A 280 -1.00 -2.45 -9.19
C TYR A 280 -2.12 -2.48 -10.21
N PHE A 281 -2.01 -3.32 -11.24
CA PHE A 281 -3.07 -3.62 -12.20
C PHE A 281 -3.41 -5.09 -12.08
N PHE A 282 -4.64 -5.41 -11.68
CA PHE A 282 -5.08 -6.79 -11.49
C PHE A 282 -5.62 -7.36 -12.80
N ARG A 283 -5.14 -8.55 -13.16
CA ARG A 283 -5.61 -9.30 -14.33
C ARG A 283 -6.87 -10.06 -13.94
N LEU A 284 -8.01 -9.39 -14.10
CA LEU A 284 -9.30 -9.95 -13.72
C LEU A 284 -9.62 -11.25 -14.50
N ASP A 285 -9.13 -11.39 -15.72
CA ASP A 285 -9.20 -12.63 -16.52
C ASP A 285 -8.46 -13.82 -15.91
N GLN A 286 -7.52 -13.57 -15.01
CA GLN A 286 -6.74 -14.59 -14.32
C GLN A 286 -7.14 -14.69 -12.84
N THR A 287 -8.10 -13.89 -12.40
CA THR A 287 -8.53 -13.82 -11.00
C THR A 287 -9.62 -14.85 -10.73
N LYS A 288 -9.49 -15.59 -9.63
CA LYS A 288 -10.41 -16.64 -9.21
C LYS A 288 -10.82 -16.45 -7.75
N LEU A 289 -12.13 -16.47 -7.50
CA LEU A 289 -12.72 -16.35 -6.17
C LEU A 289 -13.23 -17.71 -5.71
N ASN A 290 -12.92 -18.09 -4.47
CA ASN A 290 -13.36 -19.32 -3.80
C ASN A 290 -13.15 -20.62 -4.59
N ALA A 291 -12.28 -20.58 -5.60
CA ALA A 291 -11.91 -21.76 -6.35
C ALA A 291 -11.00 -22.65 -5.47
N GLY A 292 -11.24 -23.96 -5.49
CA GLY A 292 -10.30 -24.91 -4.91
C GLY A 292 -8.95 -24.84 -5.61
N TRP A 293 -7.88 -25.20 -4.91
CA TRP A 293 -6.54 -25.36 -5.50
C TRP A 293 -6.55 -26.60 -6.42
N LEU A 294 -7.15 -26.53 -7.61
CA LEU A 294 -7.22 -27.65 -8.55
C LEU A 294 -5.81 -28.09 -8.98
N GLY A 295 -5.49 -29.38 -8.82
CA GLY A 295 -4.35 -30.01 -9.49
C GLY A 295 -3.08 -30.28 -8.66
N GLY A 296 -3.19 -30.70 -7.40
CA GLY A 296 -2.02 -31.15 -6.63
C GLY A 296 -1.03 -30.05 -6.23
N PHE A 297 -1.42 -28.77 -6.38
CA PHE A 297 -0.66 -27.65 -5.85
C PHE A 297 -0.56 -27.76 -4.33
N ARG A 298 0.67 -27.82 -3.84
CA ARG A 298 1.02 -27.63 -2.42
C ARG A 298 0.42 -26.30 -1.96
N ASN A 299 -0.13 -26.25 -0.74
CA ASN A 299 -0.67 -25.03 -0.12
C ASN A 299 0.31 -23.86 -0.37
N PRO A 300 -0.13 -22.75 -1.01
CA PRO A 300 0.75 -21.69 -1.49
C PRO A 300 1.43 -20.92 -0.35
N PHE A 301 0.91 -21.01 0.87
CA PHE A 301 1.43 -20.36 2.07
C PHE A 301 2.43 -21.24 2.83
N THR A 302 2.41 -22.55 2.59
CA THR A 302 3.50 -23.43 3.04
C THR A 302 4.62 -23.36 2.04
N GLU A 303 5.78 -22.93 2.50
CA GLU A 303 7.00 -23.13 1.74
C GLU A 303 7.21 -24.63 1.57
N PRO A 304 7.32 -25.14 0.33
CA PRO A 304 7.83 -26.48 0.12
C PRO A 304 9.17 -26.58 0.85
N ASN A 305 9.31 -27.58 1.72
CA ASN A 305 10.60 -27.91 2.36
C ASN A 305 11.72 -27.82 1.31
N GLY A 306 12.57 -26.81 1.43
CA GLY A 306 13.66 -26.54 0.49
C GLY A 306 13.61 -25.23 -0.31
N ILE A 307 12.50 -24.45 -0.34
CA ILE A 307 12.48 -23.19 -1.12
C ILE A 307 13.42 -22.12 -0.53
N LEU A 308 13.58 -22.06 0.79
CA LEU A 308 14.58 -21.21 1.44
C LEU A 308 15.94 -21.91 1.61
N GLN A 309 16.13 -23.10 1.03
CA GLN A 309 17.44 -23.74 1.03
C GLN A 309 18.42 -22.88 0.22
N GLY A 310 19.50 -22.46 0.87
CA GLY A 310 20.47 -21.52 0.28
C GLY A 310 20.11 -20.05 0.48
N TYR A 311 19.02 -19.72 1.17
CA TYR A 311 18.70 -18.36 1.57
C TYR A 311 19.24 -18.05 2.97
N THR A 312 19.66 -16.80 3.18
CA THR A 312 20.16 -16.31 4.47
C THR A 312 19.09 -15.49 5.18
N CYS A 313 18.79 -15.82 6.44
CA CYS A 313 17.92 -14.98 7.26
C CYS A 313 18.67 -13.72 7.69
N THR A 314 18.19 -12.53 7.31
CA THR A 314 18.81 -11.24 7.66
C THR A 314 18.23 -10.64 8.94
N GLY A 315 17.05 -11.08 9.37
CA GLY A 315 16.40 -10.57 10.58
C GLY A 315 15.17 -11.36 10.99
N THR A 316 14.91 -11.37 12.30
CA THR A 316 13.64 -11.81 12.87
C THR A 316 13.15 -10.75 13.84
N HIS A 317 11.93 -10.28 13.62
CA HIS A 317 11.31 -9.18 14.35
C HIS A 317 9.91 -9.59 14.81
N ASP A 318 9.42 -8.97 15.88
CA ASP A 318 8.03 -9.09 16.28
C ASP A 318 7.25 -7.88 15.74
N VAL A 319 6.02 -8.10 15.27
CA VAL A 319 5.15 -7.02 14.83
C VAL A 319 4.86 -6.09 16.01
N ALA A 320 5.24 -4.81 15.88
CA ALA A 320 4.99 -3.81 16.92
C ALA A 320 3.48 -3.55 17.09
N MET A 321 2.96 -3.60 18.31
CA MET A 321 1.55 -3.34 18.58
C MET A 321 1.16 -1.91 18.17
N GLU A 322 0.04 -1.76 17.47
CA GLU A 322 -0.65 -0.46 17.45
C GLU A 322 -1.17 -0.21 18.87
N PRO A 323 -0.87 0.93 19.51
CA PRO A 323 -1.49 1.24 20.79
C PRO A 323 -2.99 1.24 20.59
N LYS A 324 -3.71 0.41 21.35
CA LYS A 324 -5.17 0.48 21.39
C LYS A 324 -5.53 1.91 21.75
N GLU A 325 -6.32 2.58 20.90
CA GLU A 325 -6.96 3.82 21.28
C GLU A 325 -7.84 3.50 22.50
N GLU A 326 -7.31 3.83 23.67
CA GLU A 326 -8.05 3.79 24.92
C GLU A 326 -9.22 4.74 24.75
N ASN A 327 -10.44 4.18 24.77
CA ASN A 327 -11.69 4.93 24.65
C ASN A 327 -11.59 6.19 25.50
N ARG A 328 -11.38 7.35 24.88
CA ARG A 328 -11.60 8.63 25.54
C ARG A 328 -13.09 8.68 25.82
N THR A 329 -13.45 8.30 27.04
CA THR A 329 -14.74 8.60 27.64
C THR A 329 -14.93 10.10 27.46
N VAL A 330 -15.84 10.48 26.56
CA VAL A 330 -16.25 11.86 26.43
C VAL A 330 -17.01 12.18 27.71
N GLU A 331 -16.32 12.72 28.71
CA GLU A 331 -16.97 13.36 29.84
C GLU A 331 -17.82 14.49 29.29
N ASN A 332 -19.13 14.31 29.40
CA ASN A 332 -20.15 15.25 28.97
C ASN A 332 -20.13 16.48 29.90
N PRO A 333 -19.71 17.69 29.47
CA PRO A 333 -19.71 18.85 30.33
C PRO A 333 -21.06 19.55 30.21
N GLN A 334 -22.12 18.93 30.74
CA GLN A 334 -23.40 19.61 30.94
C GLN A 334 -24.01 19.22 32.30
N GLN A 335 -23.38 19.70 33.37
CA GLN A 335 -24.11 20.07 34.59
C GLN A 335 -23.49 21.34 35.17
N VAL A 336 -23.90 22.49 34.63
CA VAL A 336 -23.78 23.77 35.34
C VAL A 336 -25.12 24.01 36.02
N THR A 337 -25.17 23.70 37.31
CA THR A 337 -26.21 24.18 38.25
C THR A 337 -26.17 25.70 38.34
N PRO A 338 -27.31 26.42 38.22
CA PRO A 338 -27.38 27.79 38.67
C PRO A 338 -27.60 27.81 40.19
N GLY A 339 -26.51 27.99 40.94
CA GLY A 339 -26.54 28.46 42.31
C GLY A 339 -26.75 29.97 42.33
N GLY A 340 -27.83 30.41 42.96
CA GLY A 340 -28.18 31.83 43.06
C GLY A 340 -27.28 32.66 43.97
N LEU A 341 -27.48 33.98 43.95
CA LEU A 341 -27.22 34.88 45.07
C LEU A 341 -27.95 36.22 44.85
N PHE A 342 -28.87 36.52 45.77
CA PHE A 342 -29.22 37.81 46.37
C PHE A 342 -29.09 39.11 45.56
N ARG A 343 -30.23 39.77 45.35
CA ARG A 343 -30.57 41.03 46.06
C ARG A 343 -32.07 41.26 46.09
#